data_AF-A0A1Y6MJ95-F1
#
_entry.id   AF-A0A1Y6MJ95-F1
#
_cell.length_a   1.000
_cell.length_b   1.000
_cell.length_c   1.000
_cell.angle_alpha   90.00
_cell.angle_beta   90.00
_cell.angle_gamma   90.00
#
_symmetry.space_group_name_H-M   'P 1'
#
loop_
_entity.id
_entity.type
_entity.pdbx_description
1 polymer ?
#
loop_
_entity_poly.entity_id
_entity_poly.type
_entity_poly.pdbx_seq_one_letter_code
_entity_poly.pdbx_strand_id
1 'polypeptide(L)'
;MKRFIPVFMGLFTIYSSMIMAAEITTLDAHVIETQQKPSSPLATHVTHSKSSSNGQSYNYSLPVLQQAYYQGIDSIGGTVHLQQGLWAGEPYQPGGNVMPQVMLLNDLTAVGPLTANNDPMAVVLLNYSPGGSGQYLYIAVMAYRHNKLVNIATHYVGDRVRVKGLVIKNHQIIVDVIQPGKHDPICCPGDVARHIWILKQDKLAEIPSHKPIVRLTPAILANTEWQLESWRYGEPVANNSKISLRYINGHFVGMVDCNNYTITVKPLLPPGSIKVLGQHAAVTTRTCNAPLAPHRQKRYLEQLTNVTQFTYFAGKLALTYQVNHHTGVMIFSTLKKQP
;
A
#
# COMPACT_ATOMS: atom_id res chain seq x y z
N MET A 1 4.65 55.64 32.98
CA MET A 1 3.33 55.38 32.37
C MET A 1 3.09 53.87 32.35
N LYS A 2 2.14 53.40 33.16
CA LYS A 2 1.70 52.00 33.24
C LYS A 2 0.88 51.68 31.97
N ARG A 3 1.12 50.54 31.32
CA ARG A 3 0.18 49.96 30.35
C ARG A 3 -0.07 48.50 30.65
N PHE A 4 -1.36 48.22 30.77
CA PHE A 4 -2.02 46.99 31.15
C PHE A 4 -1.90 45.91 30.08
N ILE A 5 -1.77 44.65 30.51
CA ILE A 5 -1.99 43.45 29.71
C ILE A 5 -3.33 42.86 30.20
N PRO A 6 -4.37 42.72 29.35
CA PRO A 6 -5.56 42.00 29.75
C PRO A 6 -5.36 40.49 29.52
N VAL A 7 -5.61 39.74 30.58
CA VAL A 7 -5.79 38.29 30.60
C VAL A 7 -7.18 37.99 30.03
N PHE A 8 -7.28 37.13 29.02
CA PHE A 8 -8.55 36.51 28.59
C PHE A 8 -8.53 35.03 28.96
N MET A 9 -9.21 34.72 30.07
CA MET A 9 -9.75 33.41 30.41
C MET A 9 -11.10 33.24 29.71
N GLY A 10 -11.39 32.07 29.12
CA GLY A 10 -12.70 31.86 28.52
C GLY A 10 -12.97 30.47 27.95
N LEU A 11 -13.36 29.56 28.84
CA LEU A 11 -14.25 28.39 28.67
C LEU A 11 -13.86 27.23 27.72
N PHE A 12 -13.47 26.14 28.39
CA PHE A 12 -13.68 24.74 28.00
C PHE A 12 -15.17 24.45 27.76
N THR A 13 -15.50 23.84 26.62
CA THR A 13 -16.73 23.04 26.46
C THR A 13 -16.33 21.60 26.12
N ILE A 14 -16.73 20.70 27.01
CA ILE A 14 -16.51 19.26 26.94
C ILE A 14 -17.63 18.68 26.05
N TYR A 15 -17.29 18.17 24.86
CA TYR A 15 -18.21 17.34 24.09
C TYR A 15 -17.98 15.87 24.46
N SER A 16 -18.87 15.37 25.33
CA SER A 16 -19.02 13.95 25.64
C SER A 16 -19.65 13.24 24.43
N SER A 17 -18.95 12.28 23.84
CA SER A 17 -19.48 11.41 22.78
C SER A 17 -19.82 10.05 23.39
N MET A 18 -21.11 9.76 23.50
CA MET A 18 -21.63 8.46 23.93
C MET A 18 -21.28 7.37 22.90
N ILE A 19 -20.67 6.29 23.38
CA ILE A 19 -20.43 5.04 22.65
C ILE A 19 -21.73 4.24 22.68
N MET A 20 -22.36 4.02 21.52
CA MET A 20 -23.40 3.00 21.35
C MET A 20 -22.71 1.69 20.96
N ALA A 21 -22.82 0.70 21.85
CA ALA A 21 -22.43 -0.67 21.60
C ALA A 21 -23.38 -1.32 20.57
N ALA A 22 -22.82 -2.08 19.61
CA ALA A 22 -23.59 -2.93 18.72
C ALA A 22 -23.82 -4.29 19.40
N GLU A 23 -25.09 -4.63 19.61
CA GLU A 23 -25.51 -5.96 20.08
C GLU A 23 -25.39 -7.00 18.96
N ILE A 24 -24.74 -8.10 19.31
CA ILE A 24 -24.60 -9.32 18.50
C ILE A 24 -25.87 -10.15 18.73
N THR A 25 -26.66 -10.37 17.68
CA THR A 25 -27.74 -11.36 17.70
C THR A 25 -27.34 -12.55 16.84
N THR A 26 -27.05 -13.65 17.52
CA THR A 26 -26.99 -15.02 16.99
C THR A 26 -28.40 -15.53 16.72
N LEU A 27 -28.63 -16.19 15.57
CA LEU A 27 -29.75 -17.13 15.44
C LEU A 27 -29.46 -18.23 14.41
N ASP A 28 -29.21 -19.40 14.99
CA ASP A 28 -29.67 -20.76 14.66
C ASP A 28 -29.77 -21.30 13.23
N ALA A 29 -29.16 -22.48 13.12
CA ALA A 29 -29.36 -23.48 12.08
C ALA A 29 -30.57 -24.36 12.38
N HIS A 30 -31.45 -24.56 11.40
CA HIS A 30 -32.29 -25.75 11.31
C HIS A 30 -32.59 -26.14 9.84
N VAL A 31 -32.01 -27.28 9.47
CA VAL A 31 -32.56 -28.43 8.74
C VAL A 31 -33.80 -28.20 7.85
N ILE A 32 -33.68 -28.47 6.54
CA ILE A 32 -34.66 -29.24 5.76
C ILE A 32 -33.92 -30.16 4.78
N GLU A 33 -34.15 -31.46 4.95
CA GLU A 33 -33.79 -32.56 4.06
C GLU A 33 -34.97 -32.83 3.11
N THR A 34 -34.75 -32.92 1.79
CA THR A 34 -35.48 -33.90 0.94
C THR A 34 -34.82 -34.10 -0.42
N GLN A 35 -34.97 -35.35 -0.87
CA GLN A 35 -34.28 -36.07 -1.93
C GLN A 35 -34.65 -35.65 -3.37
N GLN A 36 -33.73 -35.85 -4.33
CA GLN A 36 -33.99 -36.65 -5.53
C GLN A 36 -32.73 -36.91 -6.38
N LYS A 37 -32.53 -38.17 -6.77
CA LYS A 37 -31.55 -38.72 -7.72
C LYS A 37 -32.28 -39.14 -9.00
N PRO A 38 -31.66 -39.05 -10.20
CA PRO A 38 -31.34 -40.26 -11.00
C PRO A 38 -30.00 -40.13 -11.78
N SER A 39 -29.02 -41.03 -11.59
CA SER A 39 -28.59 -42.12 -12.51
C SER A 39 -27.73 -41.73 -13.75
N SER A 40 -26.39 -41.94 -13.63
CA SER A 40 -25.35 -42.55 -14.53
C SER A 40 -25.37 -42.35 -16.07
N PRO A 41 -24.23 -42.47 -16.83
CA PRO A 41 -23.07 -43.36 -16.56
C PRO A 41 -21.63 -42.86 -16.92
N LEU A 42 -20.68 -43.58 -16.31
CA LEU A 42 -19.35 -44.04 -16.80
C LEU A 42 -18.62 -43.26 -17.92
N ALA A 43 -17.48 -42.64 -17.57
CA ALA A 43 -16.35 -42.46 -18.48
C ALA A 43 -15.05 -42.82 -17.75
N THR A 44 -14.45 -43.91 -18.17
CA THR A 44 -13.14 -44.44 -17.76
C THR A 44 -12.03 -43.61 -18.40
N HIS A 45 -11.19 -42.95 -17.61
CA HIS A 45 -9.83 -42.62 -18.03
C HIS A 45 -8.85 -43.02 -16.92
N VAL A 46 -8.10 -44.07 -17.24
CA VAL A 46 -6.86 -44.48 -16.56
C VAL A 46 -5.73 -43.57 -17.04
N THR A 47 -4.65 -43.48 -16.24
CA THR A 47 -3.33 -42.85 -16.48
C THR A 47 -3.24 -41.33 -16.25
N HIS A 48 -2.36 -40.76 -15.43
CA HIS A 48 -1.16 -41.24 -14.74
C HIS A 48 -1.07 -40.63 -13.32
N SER A 49 -0.85 -41.48 -12.30
CA SER A 49 -0.23 -41.03 -11.05
C SER A 49 1.21 -40.60 -11.33
N LYS A 50 1.46 -39.30 -11.40
CA LYS A 50 2.77 -38.75 -11.08
C LYS A 50 2.85 -38.61 -9.56
N SER A 51 3.52 -39.58 -8.94
CA SER A 51 4.17 -39.41 -7.64
C SER A 51 5.43 -38.56 -7.81
N SER A 52 5.83 -37.88 -6.72
CA SER A 52 6.93 -36.88 -6.55
C SER A 52 6.48 -35.43 -6.79
N SER A 53 6.39 -34.55 -5.79
CA SER A 53 7.30 -34.33 -4.66
C SER A 53 6.59 -34.26 -3.29
N ASN A 54 7.33 -34.60 -2.25
CA ASN A 54 7.02 -34.39 -0.83
C ASN A 54 6.40 -32.99 -0.60
N GLY A 55 5.07 -32.91 -0.46
CA GLY A 55 4.32 -31.66 -0.55
C GLY A 55 4.43 -30.82 0.72
N GLN A 56 5.56 -30.17 0.95
CA GLN A 56 5.61 -29.06 1.91
C GLN A 56 4.74 -27.92 1.40
N SER A 57 3.60 -27.72 2.05
CA SER A 57 2.70 -26.59 1.77
C SER A 57 3.21 -25.34 2.48
N TYR A 58 3.85 -24.44 1.75
CA TYR A 58 4.23 -23.12 2.25
C TYR A 58 3.06 -22.14 2.14
N ASN A 59 2.56 -21.63 3.27
CA ASN A 59 1.47 -20.65 3.28
C ASN A 59 2.00 -19.24 3.60
N TYR A 60 2.17 -18.43 2.56
CA TYR A 60 2.56 -17.02 2.66
C TYR A 60 1.39 -16.07 2.39
N SER A 61 0.15 -16.50 2.68
CA SER A 61 -1.01 -15.63 2.53
C SER A 61 -0.93 -14.43 3.48
N LEU A 62 -1.55 -13.32 3.06
CA LEU A 62 -1.57 -12.09 3.86
C LEU A 62 -2.09 -12.31 5.29
N PRO A 63 -3.19 -13.06 5.56
CA PRO A 63 -3.63 -13.30 6.93
C PRO A 63 -2.58 -14.00 7.80
N VAL A 64 -1.78 -14.89 7.23
CA VAL A 64 -0.68 -15.56 7.95
C VAL A 64 0.43 -14.56 8.27
N LEU A 65 0.83 -13.72 7.31
CA LEU A 65 1.88 -12.71 7.51
C LEU A 65 1.45 -11.61 8.49
N GLN A 66 0.16 -11.29 8.54
CA GLN A 66 -0.44 -10.35 9.48
C GLN A 66 -0.49 -10.85 10.93
N GLN A 67 -0.28 -12.15 11.15
CA GLN A 67 -0.24 -12.81 12.46
C GLN A 67 1.16 -13.38 12.75
N ALA A 68 2.17 -13.01 11.96
CA ALA A 68 3.50 -13.57 12.08
C ALA A 68 4.33 -12.85 13.16
N TYR A 69 5.38 -13.54 13.58
CA TYR A 69 6.40 -13.02 14.48
C TYR A 69 7.58 -12.45 13.67
N TYR A 70 8.00 -11.23 14.01
CA TYR A 70 9.11 -10.53 13.37
C TYR A 70 10.14 -10.12 14.41
N GLN A 71 11.41 -10.10 14.04
CA GLN A 71 12.53 -9.75 14.93
C GLN A 71 13.55 -8.89 14.18
N GLY A 72 14.54 -8.35 14.91
CA GLY A 72 15.60 -7.54 14.31
C GLY A 72 15.17 -6.14 13.86
N ILE A 73 14.08 -5.63 14.42
CA ILE A 73 13.69 -4.22 14.31
C ILE A 73 14.44 -3.47 15.42
N ASP A 74 15.19 -2.44 15.04
CA ASP A 74 16.02 -1.69 15.99
C ASP A 74 15.16 -1.06 17.09
N SER A 75 15.74 -0.91 18.28
CA SER A 75 15.09 -0.32 19.47
C SER A 75 13.94 -1.11 20.10
N ILE A 76 13.45 -2.20 19.50
CA ILE A 76 12.43 -3.07 20.12
C ILE A 76 13.07 -4.21 20.94
N GLY A 77 14.33 -4.58 20.66
CA GLY A 77 15.12 -5.51 21.48
C GLY A 77 14.61 -6.96 21.52
N GLY A 78 13.54 -7.29 20.80
CA GLY A 78 12.89 -8.59 20.85
C GLY A 78 12.04 -8.91 19.62
N THR A 79 11.20 -9.94 19.77
CA THR A 79 10.26 -10.37 18.73
C THR A 79 8.94 -9.65 18.90
N VAL A 80 8.39 -9.10 17.82
CA VAL A 80 7.04 -8.54 17.75
C VAL A 80 6.09 -9.55 17.12
N HIS A 81 4.94 -9.76 17.75
CA HIS A 81 3.83 -10.51 17.17
C HIS A 81 2.85 -9.50 16.58
N LEU A 82 2.68 -9.52 15.26
CA LEU A 82 1.64 -8.69 14.66
C LEU A 82 0.28 -9.30 14.94
N GLN A 83 -0.71 -8.43 15.18
CA GLN A 83 -2.11 -8.77 15.24
C GLN A 83 -2.79 -7.99 14.11
N GLN A 84 -3.31 -8.70 13.11
CA GLN A 84 -3.91 -8.09 11.91
C GLN A 84 -2.94 -7.12 11.20
N GLY A 85 -1.64 -7.41 11.25
CA GLY A 85 -0.59 -6.59 10.64
C GLY A 85 -0.12 -5.41 11.47
N LEU A 86 -0.57 -5.26 12.73
CA LEU A 86 -0.15 -4.19 13.63
C LEU A 86 0.43 -4.78 14.92
N TRP A 87 1.47 -4.15 15.45
CA TRP A 87 1.92 -4.32 16.81
C TRP A 87 2.08 -2.93 17.45
N ALA A 88 1.73 -2.82 18.72
CA ALA A 88 2.00 -1.65 19.55
C ALA A 88 2.70 -2.11 20.82
N GLY A 89 3.77 -1.40 21.20
CA GLY A 89 4.44 -1.61 22.48
C GLY A 89 3.80 -0.78 23.59
N GLU A 90 4.43 -0.82 24.76
CA GLU A 90 4.01 0.02 25.89
C GLU A 90 4.25 1.51 25.60
N PRO A 91 3.39 2.40 26.11
CA PRO A 91 3.66 3.83 26.10
C PRO A 91 5.01 4.17 26.72
N TYR A 92 5.70 5.19 26.18
CA TYR A 92 7.01 5.62 26.72
C TYR A 92 6.95 6.15 28.15
N GLN A 93 5.75 6.54 28.61
CA GLN A 93 5.49 7.03 29.96
C GLN A 93 4.13 6.49 30.42
N PRO A 94 3.96 6.19 31.72
CA PRO A 94 2.66 5.77 32.27
C PRO A 94 1.54 6.76 31.92
N GLY A 95 0.47 6.26 31.30
CA GLY A 95 -0.67 7.08 30.85
C GLY A 95 -0.41 7.92 29.59
N GLY A 96 0.74 7.77 28.93
CA GLY A 96 1.06 8.46 27.69
C GLY A 96 0.34 7.91 26.46
N ASN A 97 0.11 8.76 25.47
CA ASN A 97 -0.52 8.40 24.19
C ASN A 97 0.49 8.06 23.08
N VAL A 98 1.79 8.11 23.37
CA VAL A 98 2.85 7.81 22.41
C VAL A 98 3.47 6.48 22.78
N MET A 99 3.37 5.53 21.85
CA MET A 99 3.90 4.18 21.97
C MET A 99 4.54 3.76 20.64
N PRO A 100 5.57 2.90 20.67
CA PRO A 100 6.16 2.35 19.46
C PRO A 100 5.15 1.47 18.73
N GLN A 101 5.12 1.54 17.40
CA GLN A 101 4.21 0.77 16.57
C GLN A 101 4.94 0.15 15.37
N VAL A 102 4.62 -1.09 15.04
CA VAL A 102 5.09 -1.77 13.83
C VAL A 102 3.89 -2.13 12.98
N MET A 103 3.88 -1.72 11.72
CA MET A 103 2.80 -2.00 10.78
C MET A 103 3.34 -2.72 9.54
N LEU A 104 2.68 -3.81 9.16
CA LEU A 104 2.91 -4.52 7.90
C LEU A 104 2.37 -3.71 6.72
N LEU A 105 3.17 -3.52 5.67
CA LEU A 105 2.73 -2.92 4.42
C LEU A 105 2.00 -3.97 3.57
N ASN A 106 0.75 -4.25 3.95
CA ASN A 106 -0.05 -5.39 3.49
C ASN A 106 -0.17 -5.55 1.95
N ASP A 107 -0.10 -4.44 1.19
CA ASP A 107 -0.22 -4.46 -0.27
C ASP A 107 1.09 -4.86 -0.99
N LEU A 108 2.20 -4.99 -0.26
CA LEU A 108 3.52 -5.34 -0.80
C LEU A 108 4.07 -6.60 -0.15
N THR A 109 3.80 -7.73 -0.80
CA THR A 109 4.44 -9.01 -0.52
C THR A 109 5.01 -9.56 -1.82
N ALA A 110 6.26 -10.01 -1.79
CA ALA A 110 6.84 -10.79 -2.86
C ALA A 110 7.13 -12.20 -2.36
N VAL A 111 6.71 -13.20 -3.12
CA VAL A 111 7.00 -14.62 -2.83
C VAL A 111 7.82 -15.19 -3.97
N GLY A 112 8.91 -15.86 -3.64
CA GLY A 112 9.80 -16.44 -4.62
C GLY A 112 11.09 -16.98 -4.01
N PRO A 113 11.92 -17.65 -4.81
CA PRO A 113 13.18 -18.21 -4.34
C PRO A 113 14.21 -17.11 -4.09
N LEU A 114 14.90 -17.18 -2.95
CA LEU A 114 16.02 -16.29 -2.59
C LEU A 114 17.36 -17.03 -2.49
N THR A 115 17.33 -18.35 -2.61
CA THR A 115 18.45 -19.26 -2.42
C THR A 115 18.50 -20.30 -3.54
N ALA A 116 19.67 -20.93 -3.71
CA ALA A 116 19.91 -21.89 -4.78
C ALA A 116 19.04 -23.17 -4.69
N ASN A 117 18.51 -23.49 -3.49
CA ASN A 117 17.59 -24.61 -3.29
C ASN A 117 16.17 -24.35 -3.82
N ASN A 118 15.86 -23.12 -4.25
CA ASN A 118 14.58 -22.71 -4.84
C ASN A 118 13.33 -22.87 -3.96
N ASP A 119 13.47 -23.10 -2.65
CA ASP A 119 12.32 -23.04 -1.74
C ASP A 119 11.76 -21.61 -1.73
N PRO A 120 10.43 -21.42 -1.87
CA PRO A 120 9.85 -20.10 -1.85
C PRO A 120 9.98 -19.48 -0.46
N MET A 121 10.33 -18.20 -0.43
CA MET A 121 10.31 -17.36 0.77
C MET A 121 9.40 -16.17 0.50
N ALA A 122 8.81 -15.60 1.56
CA ALA A 122 8.12 -14.33 1.46
C ALA A 122 9.05 -13.20 1.90
N VAL A 123 8.97 -12.08 1.19
CA VAL A 123 9.55 -10.82 1.57
C VAL A 123 8.42 -9.85 1.80
N VAL A 124 8.43 -9.22 2.97
CA VAL A 124 7.47 -8.20 3.37
C VAL A 124 8.20 -6.94 3.82
N LEU A 125 7.44 -5.85 3.93
CA LEU A 125 7.93 -4.58 4.42
C LEU A 125 7.19 -4.21 5.70
N LEU A 126 7.94 -3.74 6.68
CA LEU A 126 7.43 -3.27 7.96
C LEU A 126 7.74 -1.78 8.09
N ASN A 127 6.77 -0.99 8.53
CA ASN A 127 7.00 0.38 8.96
C ASN A 127 6.98 0.44 10.48
N TYR A 128 8.11 0.86 11.06
CA TYR A 128 8.28 1.05 12.49
C TYR A 128 8.22 2.55 12.83
N SER A 129 7.30 2.90 13.70
CA SER A 129 7.13 4.24 14.26
C SER A 129 7.54 4.21 15.74
N PRO A 130 8.70 4.73 16.13
CA PRO A 130 9.13 4.80 17.53
C PRO A 130 8.46 5.94 18.32
N GLY A 131 7.33 6.48 17.83
CA GLY A 131 6.80 7.75 18.32
C GLY A 131 7.51 8.98 17.73
N GLY A 132 6.90 10.16 17.93
CA GLY A 132 7.34 11.40 17.27
C GLY A 132 7.03 11.39 15.77
N SER A 133 8.00 11.78 14.93
CA SER A 133 7.83 11.91 13.48
C SER A 133 8.67 10.92 12.64
N GLY A 134 9.45 10.04 13.29
CA GLY A 134 10.25 9.03 12.58
C GLY A 134 9.36 7.93 12.02
N GLN A 135 9.67 7.44 10.81
CA GLN A 135 8.96 6.33 10.16
C GLN A 135 9.99 5.44 9.47
N TYR A 136 10.33 4.32 10.09
CA TYR A 136 11.47 3.49 9.72
C TYR A 136 11.00 2.29 8.90
N LEU A 137 11.42 2.23 7.65
CA LEU A 137 11.11 1.10 6.78
C LEU A 137 12.11 -0.04 7.02
N TYR A 138 11.59 -1.25 7.17
CA TYR A 138 12.35 -2.49 7.26
C TYR A 138 11.91 -3.49 6.19
N ILE A 139 12.85 -4.29 5.70
CA ILE A 139 12.58 -5.51 4.92
C ILE A 139 12.68 -6.69 5.87
N ALA A 140 11.71 -7.60 5.81
CA ALA A 140 11.75 -8.86 6.53
C ALA A 140 11.58 -10.06 5.58
N VAL A 141 12.43 -11.08 5.76
CA VAL A 141 12.36 -12.35 5.03
C VAL A 141 11.74 -13.41 5.92
N MET A 142 10.71 -14.06 5.40
CA MET A 142 9.95 -15.11 6.05
C MET A 142 10.16 -16.44 5.32
N ALA A 143 10.66 -17.44 6.04
CA ALA A 143 10.90 -18.78 5.51
C ALA A 143 10.17 -19.82 6.35
N TYR A 144 9.84 -20.96 5.75
CA TYR A 144 9.41 -22.12 6.52
C TYR A 144 10.63 -22.95 6.93
N ARG A 145 10.80 -23.16 8.25
CA ARG A 145 11.78 -24.09 8.82
C ARG A 145 11.05 -25.11 9.66
N HIS A 146 11.27 -26.40 9.36
CA HIS A 146 10.57 -27.49 10.07
C HIS A 146 9.04 -27.25 10.14
N ASN A 147 8.44 -26.85 9.01
CA ASN A 147 7.02 -26.50 8.88
C ASN A 147 6.53 -25.31 9.73
N LYS A 148 7.43 -24.51 10.31
CA LYS A 148 7.09 -23.27 11.03
C LYS A 148 7.52 -22.06 10.22
N LEU A 149 6.62 -21.10 10.06
CA LEU A 149 6.95 -19.80 9.49
C LEU A 149 7.83 -19.03 10.48
N VAL A 150 9.02 -18.62 10.04
CA VAL A 150 9.99 -17.91 10.85
C VAL A 150 10.55 -16.70 10.10
N ASN A 151 10.75 -15.60 10.80
CA ASN A 151 11.49 -14.45 10.29
C ASN A 151 12.99 -14.72 10.39
N ILE A 152 13.64 -14.95 9.24
CA ILE A 152 15.05 -15.36 9.18
C ILE A 152 16.00 -14.18 9.01
N ALA A 153 15.54 -13.06 8.45
CA ALA A 153 16.36 -11.88 8.23
C ALA A 153 15.49 -10.62 8.29
N THR A 154 16.04 -9.55 8.86
CA THR A 154 15.44 -8.22 8.88
C THR A 154 16.51 -7.19 8.60
N HIS A 155 16.19 -6.16 7.83
CA HIS A 155 17.14 -5.11 7.45
C HIS A 155 16.46 -3.74 7.41
N TYR A 156 17.08 -2.75 8.04
CA TYR A 156 16.65 -1.35 7.98
C TYR A 156 16.92 -0.76 6.60
N VAL A 157 15.92 -0.11 6.01
CA VAL A 157 16.02 0.53 4.69
C VAL A 157 16.24 2.04 4.83
N GLY A 158 15.54 2.70 5.75
CA GLY A 158 15.67 4.15 5.94
C GLY A 158 14.48 4.80 6.66
N ASP A 159 14.63 6.10 6.94
CA ASP A 159 13.59 6.95 7.54
C ASP A 159 12.75 7.66 6.47
N ARG A 160 11.43 7.65 6.66
CA ARG A 160 10.39 8.21 5.78
C ARG A 160 10.53 7.77 4.32
N VAL A 161 10.98 6.53 4.12
CA VAL A 161 11.08 5.90 2.81
C VAL A 161 9.70 5.43 2.35
N ARG A 162 9.29 5.85 1.15
CA ARG A 162 8.01 5.47 0.54
C ARG A 162 8.24 4.43 -0.53
N VAL A 163 7.47 3.34 -0.51
CA VAL A 163 7.76 2.20 -1.39
C VAL A 163 6.96 2.28 -2.68
N LYS A 164 7.68 2.27 -3.81
CA LYS A 164 7.11 2.21 -5.16
C LYS A 164 6.87 0.79 -5.63
N GLY A 165 7.71 -0.17 -5.23
CA GLY A 165 7.50 -1.58 -5.59
C GLY A 165 8.46 -2.52 -4.90
N LEU A 166 8.07 -3.78 -4.82
CA LEU A 166 8.82 -4.88 -4.24
C LEU A 166 8.71 -6.08 -5.18
N VAL A 167 9.84 -6.70 -5.54
CA VAL A 167 9.86 -7.91 -6.36
C VAL A 167 11.04 -8.80 -5.97
N ILE A 168 10.86 -10.10 -6.10
CA ILE A 168 11.95 -11.08 -6.08
C ILE A 168 12.26 -11.46 -7.53
N LYS A 169 13.52 -11.28 -7.95
CA LYS A 169 13.98 -11.66 -9.28
C LYS A 169 15.41 -12.15 -9.21
N ASN A 170 15.72 -13.27 -9.86
CA ASN A 170 17.07 -13.86 -9.88
C ASN A 170 17.68 -13.99 -8.47
N HIS A 171 16.89 -14.51 -7.52
CA HIS A 171 17.28 -14.66 -6.11
C HIS A 171 17.65 -13.35 -5.38
N GLN A 172 17.26 -12.21 -5.95
CA GLN A 172 17.48 -10.88 -5.37
C GLN A 172 16.15 -10.26 -4.95
N ILE A 173 16.18 -9.58 -3.81
CA ILE A 173 15.12 -8.69 -3.38
C ILE A 173 15.38 -7.33 -4.01
N ILE A 174 14.43 -6.82 -4.79
CA ILE A 174 14.54 -5.51 -5.44
C ILE A 174 13.41 -4.64 -4.90
N VAL A 175 13.78 -3.50 -4.31
CA VAL A 175 12.84 -2.49 -3.80
C VAL A 175 13.09 -1.18 -4.51
N ASP A 176 12.06 -0.67 -5.20
CA ASP A 176 12.06 0.68 -5.73
C ASP A 176 11.41 1.60 -4.68
N VAL A 177 12.10 2.69 -4.32
CA VAL A 177 11.69 3.58 -3.22
C VAL A 177 11.76 5.05 -3.60
N ILE A 178 11.05 5.87 -2.84
CA ILE A 178 11.25 7.31 -2.73
C ILE A 178 11.85 7.60 -1.36
N GLN A 179 13.05 8.19 -1.33
CA GLN A 179 13.80 8.45 -0.11
C GLN A 179 14.29 9.90 -0.03
N PRO A 180 14.73 10.36 1.16
CA PRO A 180 15.37 11.67 1.27
C PRO A 180 16.65 11.71 0.44
N GLY A 181 16.73 12.67 -0.48
CA GLY A 181 17.97 13.01 -1.15
C GLY A 181 18.87 13.89 -0.29
N LYS A 182 20.13 14.06 -0.71
CA LYS A 182 21.15 14.85 0.02
C LYS A 182 20.71 16.27 0.36
N HIS A 183 19.85 16.86 -0.45
CA HIS A 183 19.36 18.23 -0.30
C HIS A 183 17.87 18.31 0.07
N ASP A 184 17.25 17.18 0.35
CA ASP A 184 15.85 17.15 0.74
C ASP A 184 15.69 17.43 2.24
N PRO A 185 14.71 18.26 2.63
CA PRO A 185 14.20 18.19 3.98
C PRO A 185 13.69 16.77 4.27
N ILE A 186 13.96 16.24 5.48
CA ILE A 186 13.57 14.86 5.85
C ILE A 186 12.05 14.66 5.74
N CYS A 187 11.23 15.70 5.86
CA CYS A 187 9.77 15.62 5.66
C CYS A 187 9.36 15.23 4.24
N CYS A 188 10.24 15.46 3.28
CA CYS A 188 9.86 15.74 1.91
C CYS A 188 10.79 15.00 0.93
N PRO A 189 10.83 13.65 1.00
CA PRO A 189 11.74 12.82 0.21
C PRO A 189 11.41 12.89 -1.27
N GLY A 190 12.42 13.00 -2.13
CA GLY A 190 12.22 13.09 -3.57
C GLY A 190 13.21 12.31 -4.42
N ASP A 191 14.14 11.57 -3.85
CA ASP A 191 15.04 10.71 -4.62
C ASP A 191 14.33 9.38 -4.91
N VAL A 192 14.21 9.04 -6.19
CA VAL A 192 13.74 7.74 -6.64
C VAL A 192 14.96 6.84 -6.79
N ALA A 193 15.04 5.84 -5.92
CA ALA A 193 16.17 4.93 -5.83
C ALA A 193 15.73 3.47 -5.97
N ARG A 194 16.70 2.62 -6.28
CA ARG A 194 16.55 1.18 -6.27
C ARG A 194 17.58 0.58 -5.34
N HIS A 195 17.10 -0.22 -4.41
CA HIS A 195 17.93 -1.04 -3.55
C HIS A 195 17.79 -2.50 -3.91
N ILE A 196 18.88 -3.24 -3.77
CA ILE A 196 18.95 -4.65 -4.13
C ILE A 196 19.65 -5.40 -3.01
N TRP A 197 19.04 -6.46 -2.51
CA TRP A 197 19.64 -7.33 -1.51
C TRP A 197 19.71 -8.77 -1.98
N ILE A 198 20.75 -9.46 -1.52
CA ILE A 198 20.89 -10.91 -1.59
C ILE A 198 20.84 -11.49 -0.19
N LEU A 199 20.20 -12.65 -0.05
CA LEU A 199 20.18 -13.39 1.20
C LEU A 199 21.42 -14.29 1.30
N LYS A 200 22.24 -14.10 2.34
CA LYS A 200 23.41 -14.93 2.65
C LYS A 200 23.39 -15.28 4.13
N GLN A 201 23.36 -16.58 4.46
CA GLN A 201 23.42 -17.07 5.85
C GLN A 201 22.43 -16.32 6.76
N ASP A 202 21.16 -16.23 6.35
CA ASP A 202 20.10 -15.54 7.10
C ASP A 202 20.33 -14.04 7.33
N LYS A 203 21.16 -13.41 6.51
CA LYS A 203 21.39 -11.97 6.52
C LYS A 203 21.19 -11.39 5.13
N LEU A 204 20.62 -10.19 5.09
CA LEU A 204 20.52 -9.42 3.87
C LEU A 204 21.79 -8.61 3.68
N ALA A 205 22.46 -8.81 2.55
CA ALA A 205 23.57 -7.99 2.10
C ALA A 205 23.09 -7.14 0.92
N GLU A 206 23.15 -5.82 1.08
CA GLU A 206 22.85 -4.90 0.00
C GLU A 206 23.95 -4.96 -1.06
N ILE A 207 23.56 -4.91 -2.33
CA ILE A 207 24.47 -4.79 -3.46
C ILE A 207 24.13 -3.54 -4.29
N PRO A 208 25.12 -2.93 -4.96
CA PRO A 208 24.89 -1.72 -5.73
C PRO A 208 23.83 -1.90 -6.81
N SER A 209 22.91 -0.94 -6.92
CA SER A 209 22.06 -0.78 -8.10
C SER A 209 22.80 0.01 -9.17
N HIS A 210 22.82 -0.48 -10.39
CA HIS A 210 23.33 0.27 -11.55
C HIS A 210 22.32 1.29 -12.10
N LYS A 211 21.11 1.36 -11.53
CA LYS A 211 20.13 2.39 -11.91
C LYS A 211 20.50 3.72 -11.26
N PRO A 212 20.56 4.81 -12.03
CA PRO A 212 20.81 6.14 -11.47
C PRO A 212 19.65 6.54 -10.54
N ILE A 213 19.98 7.25 -9.48
CA ILE A 213 19.01 7.94 -8.65
C ILE A 213 18.47 9.13 -9.46
N VAL A 214 17.15 9.28 -9.51
CA VAL A 214 16.48 10.37 -10.24
C VAL A 214 15.51 11.10 -9.32
N ARG A 215 15.16 12.35 -9.64
CA ARG A 215 14.17 13.11 -8.85
C ARG A 215 12.74 12.69 -9.16
N LEU A 216 11.90 12.72 -8.12
CA LEU A 216 10.48 12.43 -8.17
C LEU A 216 9.76 13.47 -9.04
N THR A 217 9.45 13.07 -10.27
CA THR A 217 8.67 13.85 -11.25
C THR A 217 7.62 12.94 -11.89
N PRO A 218 6.54 13.48 -12.47
CA PRO A 218 5.48 12.65 -13.07
C PRO A 218 5.98 11.66 -14.14
N ALA A 219 7.14 11.90 -14.74
CA ALA A 219 7.79 10.98 -15.67
C ALA A 219 8.01 9.58 -15.07
N ILE A 220 8.16 9.45 -13.74
CA ILE A 220 8.32 8.14 -13.10
C ILE A 220 7.02 7.29 -13.10
N LEU A 221 5.89 7.89 -13.45
CA LEU A 221 4.60 7.20 -13.64
C LEU A 221 4.46 6.61 -15.05
N ALA A 222 5.40 6.90 -15.97
CA ALA A 222 5.39 6.36 -17.30
C ALA A 222 5.42 4.82 -17.30
N ASN A 223 4.88 4.21 -18.35
CA ASN A 223 4.80 2.75 -18.54
C ASN A 223 3.96 1.99 -17.50
N THR A 224 3.20 2.70 -16.66
CA THR A 224 2.27 2.09 -15.71
C THR A 224 0.86 2.56 -16.00
N GLU A 225 -0.08 1.61 -16.01
CA GLU A 225 -1.50 1.90 -16.02
C GLU A 225 -2.04 1.72 -14.62
N TRP A 226 -2.74 2.75 -14.15
CA TRP A 226 -3.27 2.88 -12.81
C TRP A 226 -4.78 2.77 -12.86
N GLN A 227 -5.38 2.08 -11.90
CA GLN A 227 -6.81 1.99 -11.73
C GLN A 227 -7.17 2.61 -10.38
N LEU A 228 -8.16 3.51 -10.36
CA LEU A 228 -8.62 4.12 -9.12
C LEU A 228 -9.22 3.04 -8.22
N GLU A 229 -8.67 2.95 -7.02
CA GLU A 229 -9.07 2.01 -5.98
C GLU A 229 -9.92 2.71 -4.92
N SER A 230 -9.59 3.96 -4.57
CA SER A 230 -10.27 4.71 -3.51
C SER A 230 -10.42 6.18 -3.87
N TRP A 231 -11.60 6.74 -3.64
CA TRP A 231 -11.88 8.17 -3.85
C TRP A 231 -11.22 9.08 -2.82
N ARG A 232 -11.11 8.56 -1.59
CA ARG A 232 -10.37 9.08 -0.44
C ARG A 232 -10.10 7.91 0.52
N TYR A 233 -9.34 8.14 1.59
CA TYR A 233 -9.11 7.11 2.61
C TYR A 233 -10.45 6.59 3.18
N GLY A 234 -10.63 5.27 3.22
CA GLY A 234 -11.86 4.64 3.72
C GLY A 234 -13.07 4.70 2.78
N GLU A 235 -12.93 5.20 1.56
CA GLU A 235 -14.02 5.29 0.58
C GLU A 235 -13.62 4.62 -0.75
N PRO A 236 -13.69 3.27 -0.82
CA PRO A 236 -13.32 2.52 -2.01
C PRO A 236 -14.25 2.85 -3.17
N VAL A 237 -13.73 2.72 -4.39
CA VAL A 237 -14.57 2.77 -5.58
C VAL A 237 -15.28 1.43 -5.75
N ALA A 238 -16.50 1.43 -6.30
CA ALA A 238 -17.21 0.21 -6.64
C ALA A 238 -16.38 -0.69 -7.59
N ASN A 239 -16.41 -2.01 -7.35
CA ASN A 239 -15.55 -3.02 -7.98
C ASN A 239 -15.58 -3.06 -9.53
N ASN A 240 -16.57 -2.44 -10.17
CA ASN A 240 -16.72 -2.40 -11.63
C ASN A 240 -16.45 -1.03 -12.25
N SER A 241 -15.96 -0.07 -11.46
CA SER A 241 -15.62 1.26 -11.98
C SER A 241 -14.45 1.17 -12.94
N LYS A 242 -14.57 1.87 -14.08
CA LYS A 242 -13.52 1.93 -15.09
C LYS A 242 -12.88 3.31 -15.05
N ILE A 243 -12.11 3.57 -14.00
CA ILE A 243 -11.43 4.85 -13.80
C ILE A 243 -9.93 4.57 -13.82
N SER A 244 -9.29 4.89 -14.94
CA SER A 244 -7.87 4.61 -15.16
C SER A 244 -7.06 5.88 -15.35
N LEU A 245 -5.77 5.79 -15.07
CA LEU A 245 -4.80 6.87 -15.24
C LEU A 245 -3.50 6.31 -15.81
N ARG A 246 -2.94 7.04 -16.78
CA ARG A 246 -1.60 6.86 -17.33
C ARG A 246 -0.95 8.22 -17.44
N TYR A 247 0.36 8.26 -17.32
CA TYR A 247 1.14 9.46 -17.62
C TYR A 247 1.83 9.30 -18.98
N ILE A 248 1.52 10.20 -19.92
CA ILE A 248 2.11 10.21 -21.27
C ILE A 248 2.48 11.65 -21.63
N ASN A 249 3.76 11.90 -21.90
CA ASN A 249 4.28 13.15 -22.47
C ASN A 249 3.77 14.44 -21.78
N GLY A 250 3.74 14.50 -20.45
CA GLY A 250 3.25 15.69 -19.74
C GLY A 250 1.75 15.72 -19.48
N HIS A 251 1.02 14.64 -19.77
CA HIS A 251 -0.41 14.55 -19.58
C HIS A 251 -0.80 13.36 -18.71
N PHE A 252 -1.79 13.56 -17.84
CA PHE A 252 -2.62 12.46 -17.37
C PHE A 252 -3.65 12.12 -18.43
N VAL A 253 -3.68 10.86 -18.83
CA VAL A 253 -4.63 10.32 -19.80
C VAL A 253 -5.27 9.08 -19.21
N GLY A 254 -6.50 8.79 -19.59
CA GLY A 254 -7.17 7.61 -19.08
C GLY A 254 -8.63 7.58 -19.46
N MET A 255 -9.37 6.74 -18.75
CA MET A 255 -10.81 6.59 -18.91
C MET A 255 -11.51 6.88 -17.59
N VAL A 256 -12.68 7.48 -17.67
CA VAL A 256 -13.65 7.55 -16.57
C VAL A 256 -14.98 7.02 -17.09
N ASP A 257 -15.33 5.83 -16.63
CA ASP A 257 -16.43 5.01 -17.12
C ASP A 257 -16.29 4.65 -18.61
N CYS A 258 -16.97 5.37 -19.51
CA CYS A 258 -16.91 5.14 -20.96
C CYS A 258 -16.21 6.28 -21.71
N ASN A 259 -15.84 7.36 -20.99
CA ASN A 259 -15.26 8.56 -21.56
C ASN A 259 -13.75 8.60 -21.36
N ASN A 260 -13.04 8.94 -22.44
CA ASN A 260 -11.61 9.17 -22.39
C ASN A 260 -11.36 10.60 -21.93
N TYR A 261 -10.28 10.81 -21.16
CA TYR A 261 -9.83 12.13 -20.76
C TYR A 261 -8.34 12.32 -21.04
N THR A 262 -7.93 13.57 -21.19
CA THR A 262 -6.53 14.01 -21.24
C THR A 262 -6.41 15.36 -20.54
N ILE A 263 -5.47 15.51 -19.60
CA ILE A 263 -5.24 16.75 -18.85
C ILE A 263 -3.74 16.99 -18.72
N THR A 264 -3.30 18.22 -18.99
CA THR A 264 -1.89 18.61 -18.83
C THR A 264 -1.47 18.65 -17.36
N VAL A 265 -0.26 18.17 -17.08
CA VAL A 265 0.37 18.14 -15.75
C VAL A 265 1.75 18.78 -15.84
N LYS A 266 2.02 19.73 -14.94
CA LYS A 266 3.34 20.35 -14.81
C LYS A 266 3.99 19.93 -13.48
N PRO A 267 5.24 19.43 -13.47
CA PRO A 267 5.98 19.25 -12.24
C PRO A 267 6.24 20.61 -11.58
N LEU A 268 6.22 20.64 -10.25
CA LEU A 268 6.58 21.78 -9.42
C LEU A 268 7.66 21.36 -8.40
N LEU A 269 8.15 22.34 -7.65
CA LEU A 269 8.91 22.11 -6.43
C LEU A 269 7.97 22.22 -5.21
N PRO A 270 8.25 21.47 -4.12
CA PRO A 270 9.26 20.41 -4.00
C PRO A 270 8.88 19.13 -4.78
N PRO A 271 9.77 18.13 -4.89
CA PRO A 271 9.49 16.94 -5.69
C PRO A 271 8.27 16.14 -5.24
N GLY A 272 7.54 15.62 -6.21
CA GLY A 272 6.18 15.12 -6.03
C GLY A 272 5.09 16.19 -6.13
N SER A 273 5.38 17.49 -5.99
CA SER A 273 4.41 18.55 -6.22
C SER A 273 4.13 18.71 -7.72
N ILE A 274 2.85 18.92 -8.06
CA ILE A 274 2.38 19.05 -9.43
C ILE A 274 1.27 20.10 -9.54
N LYS A 275 1.14 20.67 -10.74
CA LYS A 275 -0.03 21.44 -11.14
C LYS A 275 -0.76 20.71 -12.25
N VAL A 276 -2.01 20.33 -11.99
CA VAL A 276 -2.93 19.85 -13.02
C VAL A 276 -3.65 21.05 -13.64
N LEU A 277 -3.60 21.19 -14.96
CA LEU A 277 -4.18 22.32 -15.69
C LEU A 277 -5.56 21.92 -16.23
N GLY A 278 -6.58 22.03 -15.38
CA GLY A 278 -7.96 21.64 -15.72
C GLY A 278 -8.54 22.39 -16.93
N GLN A 279 -8.08 23.62 -17.20
CA GLN A 279 -8.45 24.37 -18.39
C GLN A 279 -7.90 23.76 -19.71
N HIS A 280 -6.95 22.83 -19.62
CA HIS A 280 -6.46 22.04 -20.75
C HIS A 280 -7.03 20.60 -20.75
N ALA A 281 -8.13 20.37 -20.03
CA ALA A 281 -8.80 19.09 -20.02
C ALA A 281 -9.60 18.89 -21.32
N ALA A 282 -9.35 17.77 -21.99
CA ALA A 282 -10.20 17.26 -23.07
C ALA A 282 -10.89 15.98 -22.56
N VAL A 283 -12.21 15.89 -22.72
CA VAL A 283 -13.01 14.73 -22.29
C VAL A 283 -14.02 14.40 -23.39
N THR A 284 -14.14 13.13 -23.75
CA THR A 284 -15.20 12.70 -24.68
C THR A 284 -16.58 12.81 -24.03
N THR A 285 -17.62 12.99 -24.83
CA THR A 285 -19.01 13.15 -24.35
C THR A 285 -19.91 12.01 -24.82
N ARG A 286 -19.52 10.77 -24.48
CA ARG A 286 -20.32 9.57 -24.75
C ARG A 286 -21.37 9.37 -23.66
N THR A 287 -22.54 8.89 -24.07
CA THR A 287 -23.57 8.40 -23.15
C THR A 287 -23.15 7.03 -22.63
N CYS A 288 -22.86 6.94 -21.33
CA CYS A 288 -22.50 5.66 -20.70
C CYS A 288 -23.75 4.92 -20.22
N ASN A 289 -23.75 3.59 -20.32
CA ASN A 289 -24.87 2.74 -19.87
C ASN A 289 -25.09 2.78 -18.35
N ALA A 290 -24.08 3.16 -17.56
CA ALA A 290 -24.17 3.18 -16.11
C ALA A 290 -24.81 4.50 -15.61
N PRO A 291 -25.93 4.46 -14.86
CA PRO A 291 -26.65 5.68 -14.43
C PRO A 291 -25.79 6.65 -13.62
N LEU A 292 -24.85 6.13 -12.82
CA LEU A 292 -23.96 6.94 -11.98
C LEU A 292 -22.72 7.47 -12.72
N ALA A 293 -22.54 7.16 -14.01
CA ALA A 293 -21.35 7.58 -14.76
C ALA A 293 -21.16 9.11 -14.80
N PRO A 294 -22.20 9.95 -15.03
CA PRO A 294 -22.04 11.40 -14.99
C PRO A 294 -21.56 11.90 -13.63
N HIS A 295 -22.07 11.32 -12.53
CA HIS A 295 -21.67 11.69 -11.17
C HIS A 295 -20.22 11.30 -10.86
N ARG A 296 -19.81 10.08 -11.25
CA ARG A 296 -18.41 9.64 -11.11
C ARG A 296 -17.45 10.46 -11.95
N GLN A 297 -17.81 10.76 -13.20
CA GLN A 297 -17.03 11.62 -14.08
C GLN A 297 -16.84 13.01 -13.48
N LYS A 298 -17.93 13.65 -13.02
CA LYS A 298 -17.85 14.97 -12.37
C LYS A 298 -16.91 14.94 -11.17
N ARG A 299 -17.11 13.99 -10.26
CA ARG A 299 -16.30 13.84 -9.04
C ARG A 299 -14.83 13.60 -9.36
N TYR A 300 -14.54 12.66 -10.26
CA TYR A 300 -13.17 12.30 -10.63
C TYR A 300 -12.43 13.48 -11.22
N LEU A 301 -13.04 14.19 -12.18
CA LEU A 301 -12.42 15.35 -12.81
C LEU A 301 -12.23 16.49 -11.82
N GLU A 302 -13.21 16.77 -10.95
CA GLU A 302 -13.08 17.79 -9.89
C GLU A 302 -11.91 17.50 -8.95
N GLN A 303 -11.76 16.25 -8.50
CA GLN A 303 -10.62 15.85 -7.67
C GLN A 303 -9.31 15.91 -8.45
N LEU A 304 -9.27 15.37 -9.67
CA LEU A 304 -8.06 15.30 -10.49
C LEU A 304 -7.50 16.68 -10.85
N THR A 305 -8.36 17.65 -11.20
CA THR A 305 -7.94 19.02 -11.53
C THR A 305 -7.41 19.79 -10.31
N ASN A 306 -7.72 19.31 -9.11
CA ASN A 306 -7.29 19.90 -7.85
C ASN A 306 -6.18 19.09 -7.16
N VAL A 307 -5.53 18.16 -7.87
CA VAL A 307 -4.35 17.45 -7.36
C VAL A 307 -3.18 18.44 -7.25
N THR A 308 -2.53 18.42 -6.08
CA THR A 308 -1.39 19.27 -5.73
C THR A 308 -0.10 18.47 -5.57
N GLN A 309 -0.20 17.17 -5.28
CA GLN A 309 0.94 16.30 -5.06
C GLN A 309 0.63 14.87 -5.50
N PHE A 310 1.66 14.15 -5.95
CA PHE A 310 1.63 12.71 -6.11
C PHE A 310 2.76 12.04 -5.34
N THR A 311 2.52 10.80 -4.91
CA THR A 311 3.50 9.94 -4.26
C THR A 311 3.16 8.47 -4.47
N TYR A 312 4.05 7.59 -4.01
CA TYR A 312 3.76 6.19 -3.78
C TYR A 312 3.50 5.93 -2.29
N PHE A 313 2.65 4.95 -2.00
CA PHE A 313 2.47 4.37 -0.68
C PHE A 313 2.15 2.89 -0.85
N ALA A 314 2.96 2.00 -0.27
CA ALA A 314 2.81 0.55 -0.38
C ALA A 314 2.55 0.06 -1.84
N GLY A 315 3.31 0.57 -2.81
CA GLY A 315 3.19 0.18 -4.22
C GLY A 315 2.00 0.77 -4.98
N LYS A 316 1.13 1.52 -4.29
CA LYS A 316 0.00 2.25 -4.86
C LYS A 316 0.40 3.67 -5.20
N LEU A 317 -0.20 4.24 -6.23
CA LEU A 317 -0.10 5.66 -6.55
C LEU A 317 -1.11 6.42 -5.69
N ALA A 318 -0.65 7.45 -5.00
CA ALA A 318 -1.47 8.33 -4.19
C ALA A 318 -1.44 9.75 -4.80
N LEU A 319 -2.61 10.30 -5.11
CA LEU A 319 -2.77 11.68 -5.57
C LEU A 319 -3.48 12.50 -4.49
N THR A 320 -2.76 13.42 -3.88
CA THR A 320 -3.31 14.36 -2.91
C THR A 320 -4.00 15.50 -3.64
N TYR A 321 -5.26 15.77 -3.31
CA TYR A 321 -6.07 16.84 -3.88
C TYR A 321 -6.66 17.74 -2.81
N GLN A 322 -7.06 18.95 -3.19
CA GLN A 322 -7.75 19.90 -2.32
C GLN A 322 -9.03 20.44 -2.97
N VAL A 323 -10.19 20.07 -2.43
CA VAL A 323 -11.50 20.51 -2.92
C VAL A 323 -12.28 21.10 -1.76
N ASN A 324 -12.83 22.30 -1.91
CA ASN A 324 -13.62 22.99 -0.88
C ASN A 324 -12.92 23.04 0.50
N HIS A 325 -11.64 23.38 0.52
CA HIS A 325 -10.78 23.39 1.73
C HIS A 325 -10.55 22.02 2.39
N HIS A 326 -11.05 20.93 1.81
CA HIS A 326 -10.77 19.58 2.28
C HIS A 326 -9.63 18.95 1.48
N THR A 327 -8.62 18.45 2.20
CA THR A 327 -7.56 17.63 1.61
C THR A 327 -8.01 16.17 1.59
N GLY A 328 -7.86 15.52 0.44
CA GLY A 328 -8.10 14.08 0.29
C GLY A 328 -6.99 13.43 -0.53
N VAL A 329 -7.00 12.10 -0.58
CA VAL A 329 -6.02 11.31 -1.32
C VAL A 329 -6.74 10.27 -2.16
N MET A 330 -6.70 10.41 -3.48
CA MET A 330 -7.10 9.34 -4.38
C MET A 330 -6.01 8.27 -4.40
N ILE A 331 -6.40 7.00 -4.23
CA ILE A 331 -5.48 5.87 -4.24
C ILE A 331 -5.72 5.05 -5.50
N PHE A 332 -4.65 4.70 -6.20
CA PHE A 332 -4.69 3.88 -7.40
C PHE A 332 -3.80 2.66 -7.24
N SER A 333 -4.31 1.51 -7.64
CA SER A 333 -3.53 0.28 -7.80
C SER A 333 -3.01 0.17 -9.24
N THR A 334 -1.94 -0.59 -9.42
CA THR A 334 -1.49 -0.96 -10.77
C THR A 334 -2.51 -1.89 -11.41
N LEU A 335 -2.88 -1.63 -12.66
CA LEU A 335 -3.75 -2.52 -13.40
C LEU A 335 -2.97 -3.80 -13.70
N LYS A 336 -3.29 -4.88 -12.97
CA LYS A 336 -2.73 -6.20 -13.29
C LYS A 336 -3.25 -6.58 -14.66
N LYS A 337 -2.35 -6.76 -15.64
CA LYS A 337 -2.72 -7.48 -16.86
C LYS A 337 -3.20 -8.86 -16.41
N GLN A 338 -4.44 -9.22 -16.75
CA GLN A 338 -4.86 -10.61 -16.62
C GLN A 338 -3.85 -11.47 -17.41
N PRO A 339 -3.32 -12.53 -16.81
CA PRO A 339 -2.33 -13.39 -17.46
C PRO A 339 -2.85 -13.99 -18.77
#